data_AF-A0A6G0T0C4-F1
#
_entry.id   AF-A0A6G0T0C4-F1
#
_cell.length_a   1.000
_cell.length_b   1.000
_cell.length_c   1.000
_cell.angle_alpha   90.00
_cell.angle_beta   90.00
_cell.angle_gamma   90.00
#
_symmetry.space_group_name_H-M   'P 1'
#
loop_
_entity.id
_entity.type
_entity.pdbx_description
1 polymer ?
#
loop_
_entity_poly.entity_id
_entity_poly.type
_entity_poly.pdbx_seq_one_letter_code
_entity_poly.pdbx_strand_id
1 'polypeptide(L)'
;MKYEINGIQIQKLANPGITTKLKGYCSYNKTNITSHHNSGWDNDNKNANKDFIERGNFNGCINLKDLFGFCEDYKRILINYAPKLKDVKINVTKILWRMSIIKVSDKEKIKLLKVVNNQKPLTCAFRSWELCEYPFLPQNTSRSWKVKISNKLEKPRYVIIGFQTGRKNSSNKTMSHFDHCKIKNLKVYLNSKVFPYEDFQSDFIRNKLATLYRAYVEFQKSYYGHDEVTPNRFQKSVSDYSC
;
A
#
# COMPACT_ATOMS: atom_id res chain seq x y z
N MET A 1 -2.26 0.97 13.35
CA MET A 1 -2.28 -0.49 13.10
C MET A 1 -0.85 -1.02 13.07
N LYS A 2 -0.56 -2.07 13.84
CA LYS A 2 0.75 -2.75 13.87
C LYS A 2 0.57 -4.24 13.59
N TYR A 3 1.53 -4.83 12.90
CA TYR A 3 1.61 -6.27 12.63
C TYR A 3 2.86 -6.84 13.31
N GLU A 4 2.62 -7.76 14.23
CA GLU A 4 3.65 -8.38 15.07
C GLU A 4 3.65 -9.90 14.88
N ILE A 5 4.85 -10.49 14.80
CA ILE A 5 5.07 -11.95 14.81
C ILE A 5 5.93 -12.26 16.02
N ASN A 6 5.43 -13.12 16.92
CA ASN A 6 6.15 -13.54 18.14
C ASN A 6 6.71 -12.36 18.98
N GLY A 7 5.98 -11.25 19.05
CA GLY A 7 6.38 -10.05 19.79
C GLY A 7 7.32 -9.11 19.03
N ILE A 8 7.79 -9.49 17.83
CA ILE A 8 8.60 -8.65 16.96
C ILE A 8 7.67 -7.87 16.02
N GLN A 9 7.79 -6.55 16.01
CA GLN A 9 7.05 -5.70 15.08
C GLN A 9 7.62 -5.86 13.66
N ILE A 10 6.85 -6.48 12.78
CA ILE A 10 7.23 -6.66 11.38
C ILE A 10 6.92 -5.40 10.57
N GLN A 11 5.75 -4.81 10.79
CA GLN A 11 5.34 -3.60 10.08
C GLN A 11 4.40 -2.75 10.92
N LYS A 12 4.57 -1.43 10.86
CA LYS A 12 3.63 -0.44 11.39
C LYS A 12 2.97 0.28 10.23
N LEU A 13 1.65 0.30 10.23
CA LEU A 13 0.84 0.98 9.23
C LEU A 13 0.20 2.24 9.84
N ALA A 14 0.66 3.39 9.36
CA ALA A 14 0.03 4.69 9.61
C ALA A 14 -1.09 4.93 8.59
N ASN A 15 -2.18 5.56 9.05
CA ASN A 15 -3.35 5.93 8.23
C ASN A 15 -3.74 4.85 7.20
N PRO A 16 -4.20 3.67 7.68
CA PRO A 16 -4.42 2.50 6.83
C PRO A 16 -5.27 2.81 5.60
N GLY A 17 -6.33 3.63 5.74
CA GLY A 17 -7.17 4.01 4.61
C GLY A 17 -6.44 4.76 3.50
N ILE A 18 -5.52 5.68 3.83
CA ILE A 18 -4.75 6.42 2.82
C ILE A 18 -3.68 5.50 2.21
N THR A 19 -2.93 4.80 3.05
CA THR A 19 -1.82 3.95 2.61
C THR A 19 -2.28 2.80 1.72
N THR A 20 -3.33 2.08 2.12
CA THR A 20 -3.87 0.99 1.28
C THR A 20 -4.51 1.52 0.01
N LYS A 21 -5.08 2.72 0.04
CA LYS A 21 -5.64 3.33 -1.16
C LYS A 21 -4.56 3.74 -2.15
N LEU A 22 -3.50 4.43 -1.70
CA LEU A 22 -2.33 4.74 -2.54
C LEU A 22 -1.79 3.48 -3.19
N LYS A 23 -1.54 2.44 -2.38
CA LYS A 23 -1.10 1.14 -2.89
C LYS A 23 -2.07 0.58 -3.94
N GLY A 24 -3.36 0.48 -3.63
CA GLY A 24 -4.32 -0.12 -4.55
C GLY A 24 -4.46 0.61 -5.88
N TYR A 25 -4.26 1.95 -5.94
CA TYR A 25 -4.22 2.68 -7.22
C TYR A 25 -3.08 2.18 -8.12
N CYS A 26 -1.96 1.84 -7.50
CA CYS A 26 -0.74 1.44 -8.16
C CYS A 26 -0.69 -0.07 -8.40
N SER A 27 -1.47 -0.86 -7.65
CA SER A 27 -1.37 -2.33 -7.60
C SER A 27 -2.53 -3.08 -8.22
N TYR A 28 -3.75 -2.53 -8.24
CA TYR A 28 -4.94 -3.29 -8.63
C TYR A 28 -5.25 -3.24 -10.12
N ASN A 29 -5.51 -4.41 -10.68
CA ASN A 29 -6.16 -4.57 -11.98
C ASN A 29 -7.70 -4.52 -11.85
N LYS A 30 -8.41 -4.64 -12.98
CA LYS A 30 -9.87 -4.55 -13.04
C LYS A 30 -10.55 -5.60 -12.14
N THR A 31 -10.07 -6.83 -12.21
CA THR A 31 -10.58 -7.97 -11.43
C THR A 31 -10.38 -7.75 -9.93
N ASN A 32 -9.22 -7.23 -9.54
CA ASN A 32 -8.95 -6.89 -8.15
C ASN A 32 -9.90 -5.79 -7.67
N ILE A 33 -10.14 -4.74 -8.45
CA ILE A 33 -11.10 -3.69 -8.03
C ILE A 33 -12.48 -4.30 -7.78
N THR A 34 -12.97 -5.15 -8.69
CA THR A 34 -14.27 -5.82 -8.49
C THR A 34 -14.32 -6.71 -7.26
N SER A 35 -13.22 -7.40 -6.93
CA SER A 35 -13.17 -8.27 -5.74
C SER A 35 -13.03 -7.49 -4.42
N HIS A 36 -12.70 -6.19 -4.46
CA HIS A 36 -12.54 -5.33 -3.28
C HIS A 36 -13.68 -4.31 -3.15
N HIS A 37 -14.82 -4.53 -3.82
CA HIS A 37 -16.00 -3.66 -3.73
C HIS A 37 -16.41 -3.43 -2.26
N ASN A 38 -16.43 -4.49 -1.44
CA ASN A 38 -16.73 -4.44 -0.01
C ASN A 38 -15.75 -3.61 0.84
N SER A 39 -14.57 -3.33 0.30
CA SER A 39 -13.48 -2.62 0.96
C SER A 39 -13.37 -1.16 0.50
N GLY A 40 -14.41 -0.64 -0.19
CA GLY A 40 -14.44 0.74 -0.68
C GLY A 40 -13.71 0.94 -2.00
N TRP A 41 -13.56 -0.13 -2.78
CA TRP A 41 -13.11 -0.08 -4.17
C TRP A 41 -14.30 -0.19 -5.12
N ASP A 42 -15.27 0.69 -4.97
CA ASP A 42 -16.45 0.79 -5.83
C ASP A 42 -16.30 1.88 -6.89
N ASN A 43 -17.07 1.76 -7.97
CA ASN A 43 -17.04 2.72 -9.08
C ASN A 43 -17.76 4.05 -8.74
N ASP A 44 -18.53 4.08 -7.66
CA ASP A 44 -19.31 5.25 -7.23
C ASP A 44 -18.51 6.15 -6.29
N ASN A 45 -17.90 7.19 -6.85
CA ASN A 45 -17.07 8.13 -6.10
C ASN A 45 -17.86 9.00 -5.09
N LYS A 46 -19.19 9.08 -5.21
CA LYS A 46 -20.01 9.94 -4.35
C LYS A 46 -20.45 9.22 -3.07
N ASN A 47 -20.78 7.94 -3.19
CA ASN A 47 -21.34 7.15 -2.10
C ASN A 47 -20.55 5.83 -1.94
N ALA A 48 -19.28 5.97 -1.53
CA ALA A 48 -18.39 4.83 -1.35
C ALA A 48 -19.00 3.81 -0.37
N ASN A 49 -18.99 2.53 -0.75
CA ASN A 49 -19.50 1.41 0.05
C ASN A 49 -20.98 1.47 0.41
N LYS A 50 -21.82 2.24 -0.32
CA LYS A 50 -23.27 2.33 -0.01
C LYS A 50 -23.96 0.97 0.08
N ASP A 51 -23.54 0.01 -0.75
CA ASP A 51 -24.14 -1.32 -0.81
C ASP A 51 -23.72 -2.22 0.37
N PHE A 52 -22.74 -1.79 1.18
CA PHE A 52 -22.22 -2.55 2.33
C PHE A 52 -22.37 -1.83 3.67
N ILE A 53 -23.00 -0.65 3.66
CA ILE A 53 -23.28 0.13 4.86
C ILE A 53 -24.79 0.22 5.01
N GLU A 54 -25.32 -0.41 6.05
CA GLU A 54 -26.74 -0.36 6.38
C GLU A 54 -26.92 0.24 7.77
N ARG A 55 -27.70 1.32 7.88
CA ARG A 55 -28.02 2.00 9.15
C ARG A 55 -26.78 2.35 10.00
N GLY A 56 -25.67 2.71 9.35
CA GLY A 56 -24.41 3.06 10.02
C GLY A 56 -23.56 1.87 10.47
N ASN A 57 -24.03 0.64 10.27
CA ASN A 57 -23.25 -0.57 10.49
C ASN A 57 -22.59 -1.00 9.19
N PHE A 58 -21.35 -1.47 9.28
CA PHE A 58 -20.61 -2.01 8.15
C PHE A 58 -20.01 -3.36 8.50
N ASN A 59 -19.91 -4.25 7.51
CA ASN A 59 -19.19 -5.50 7.61
C ASN A 59 -18.34 -5.66 6.34
N GLY A 60 -17.06 -5.92 6.52
CA GLY A 60 -16.11 -6.02 5.41
C GLY A 60 -15.00 -7.02 5.71
N CYS A 61 -14.48 -7.63 4.67
CA CYS A 61 -13.31 -8.48 4.72
C CYS A 61 -12.19 -7.82 3.92
N ILE A 62 -11.10 -7.45 4.58
CA ILE A 62 -9.95 -6.80 3.97
C ILE A 62 -8.82 -7.82 3.85
N ASN A 63 -8.25 -7.97 2.65
CA ASN A 63 -7.13 -8.88 2.49
C ASN A 63 -5.88 -8.32 3.16
N LEU A 64 -5.16 -9.18 3.89
CA LEU A 64 -3.96 -8.76 4.62
C LEU A 64 -2.84 -8.25 3.72
N LYS A 65 -2.75 -8.78 2.49
CA LYS A 65 -1.81 -8.30 1.46
C LYS A 65 -2.02 -6.82 1.11
N ASP A 66 -3.21 -6.28 1.32
CA ASP A 66 -3.51 -4.87 1.04
C ASP A 66 -3.00 -3.96 2.15
N LEU A 67 -3.00 -4.47 3.39
CA LEU A 67 -2.58 -3.75 4.59
C LEU A 67 -1.07 -3.85 4.82
N PHE A 68 -0.49 -5.03 4.63
CA PHE A 68 0.89 -5.32 5.00
C PHE A 68 1.68 -5.88 3.81
N GLY A 69 2.87 -5.32 3.57
CA GLY A 69 3.77 -5.77 2.49
C GLY A 69 4.33 -7.16 2.75
N PHE A 70 4.53 -7.51 4.02
CA PHE A 70 4.89 -8.88 4.42
C PHE A 70 3.89 -9.93 3.88
N CYS A 71 2.58 -9.66 3.97
CA CYS A 71 1.54 -10.58 3.52
C CYS A 71 1.39 -10.65 1.98
N GLU A 72 2.05 -9.75 1.25
CA GLU A 72 2.08 -9.75 -0.21
C GLU A 72 3.23 -10.62 -0.74
N ASP A 73 4.39 -10.56 -0.08
CA ASP A 73 5.61 -11.25 -0.53
C ASP A 73 5.80 -12.63 0.09
N TYR A 74 5.42 -12.79 1.35
CA TYR A 74 5.74 -13.99 2.11
C TYR A 74 4.76 -15.11 1.80
N LYS A 75 5.16 -16.02 0.89
CA LYS A 75 4.37 -17.19 0.45
C LYS A 75 4.66 -18.48 1.23
N ARG A 76 5.47 -18.42 2.29
CA ARG A 76 5.88 -19.60 3.08
C ARG A 76 4.97 -19.82 4.29
N ILE A 77 5.04 -21.02 4.85
CA ILE A 77 4.26 -21.41 6.04
C ILE A 77 4.87 -20.77 7.29
N LEU A 78 4.03 -20.19 8.14
CA LEU A 78 4.39 -19.77 9.49
C LEU A 78 3.91 -20.81 10.49
N ILE A 79 4.81 -21.25 11.39
CA ILE A 79 4.52 -22.24 12.43
C ILE A 79 4.39 -21.51 13.77
N ASN A 80 3.40 -21.89 14.59
CA ASN A 80 3.14 -21.30 15.92
C ASN A 80 2.97 -19.78 15.88
N TYR A 81 2.17 -19.29 14.93
CA TYR A 81 1.94 -17.89 14.70
C TYR A 81 0.61 -17.43 15.33
N ALA A 82 0.65 -16.30 16.03
CA ALA A 82 -0.52 -15.60 16.55
C ALA A 82 -0.44 -14.11 16.15
N PRO A 83 -1.24 -13.64 15.18
CA PRO A 83 -1.27 -12.22 14.84
C PRO A 83 -1.79 -11.39 16.00
N LYS A 84 -1.24 -10.19 16.16
CA LYS A 84 -1.83 -9.15 17.00
C LYS A 84 -2.00 -7.87 16.19
N LEU A 85 -3.19 -7.27 16.29
CA LEU A 85 -3.49 -5.93 15.79
C LEU A 85 -3.64 -4.99 16.99
N LYS A 86 -2.91 -3.87 16.97
CA LYS A 86 -3.13 -2.78 17.93
C LYS A 86 -3.51 -1.49 17.20
N ASP A 87 -4.51 -0.81 17.77
CA ASP A 87 -5.04 0.52 17.46
C ASP A 87 -5.74 0.73 16.10
N VAL A 88 -7.07 0.98 16.21
CA VAL A 88 -7.88 1.73 15.25
C VAL A 88 -8.79 2.68 16.04
N LYS A 89 -8.88 3.96 15.64
CA LYS A 89 -9.77 5.00 16.23
C LYS A 89 -11.27 4.76 15.98
N ILE A 90 -11.66 3.57 15.57
CA ILE A 90 -13.03 3.18 15.24
C ILE A 90 -13.48 2.20 16.34
N ASN A 91 -14.71 2.31 16.81
CA ASN A 91 -15.31 1.33 17.72
C ASN A 91 -15.52 0.01 16.96
N VAL A 92 -14.48 -0.82 16.90
CA VAL A 92 -14.54 -2.14 16.29
C VAL A 92 -15.06 -3.14 17.31
N THR A 93 -16.26 -3.67 17.07
CA THR A 93 -16.89 -4.64 17.96
C THR A 93 -16.19 -6.00 17.94
N LYS A 94 -15.72 -6.44 16.77
CA LYS A 94 -15.06 -7.73 16.59
C LYS A 94 -14.06 -7.69 15.43
N ILE A 95 -12.83 -8.15 15.68
CA ILE A 95 -11.82 -8.41 14.64
C ILE A 95 -11.57 -9.91 14.60
N LEU A 96 -11.77 -10.51 13.43
CA LEU A 96 -11.51 -11.93 13.20
C LEU A 96 -10.39 -12.10 12.17
N TRP A 97 -9.39 -12.90 12.53
CA TRP A 97 -8.35 -13.30 11.59
C TRP A 97 -8.81 -14.53 10.81
N ARG A 98 -8.89 -14.40 9.48
CA ARG A 98 -9.15 -15.52 8.57
C ARG A 98 -7.85 -15.88 7.87
N MET A 99 -7.04 -16.73 8.52
CA MET A 99 -5.82 -17.29 7.95
C MET A 99 -5.94 -18.81 7.86
N SER A 100 -5.55 -19.38 6.73
CA SER A 100 -5.56 -20.83 6.55
C SER A 100 -4.54 -21.47 7.48
N ILE A 101 -5.00 -22.43 8.29
CA ILE A 101 -4.12 -23.24 9.12
C ILE A 101 -3.79 -24.49 8.32
N ILE A 102 -2.53 -24.62 7.89
CA ILE A 102 -2.05 -25.79 7.20
C ILE A 102 -1.62 -26.82 8.24
N LYS A 103 -2.31 -27.97 8.27
CA LYS A 103 -1.89 -29.14 9.04
C LYS A 103 -1.02 -30.02 8.14
N VAL A 104 0.18 -30.32 8.60
CA VAL A 104 1.10 -31.25 7.91
C VAL A 104 0.97 -32.65 8.51
N SER A 105 1.33 -33.68 7.74
CA SER A 105 1.41 -35.05 8.26
C SER A 105 2.44 -35.15 9.40
N ASP A 106 2.27 -36.11 10.31
CA ASP A 106 3.15 -36.23 11.48
C ASP A 106 4.63 -36.40 11.09
N LYS A 107 4.90 -37.08 9.96
CA LYS A 107 6.25 -37.23 9.39
C LYS A 107 6.88 -35.88 9.06
N GLU A 108 6.16 -35.00 8.38
CA GLU A 108 6.66 -33.67 8.02
C GLU A 108 6.66 -32.72 9.23
N LYS A 109 5.70 -32.87 10.13
CA LYS A 109 5.64 -32.14 11.40
C LYS A 109 6.92 -32.35 12.22
N ILE A 110 7.38 -33.59 12.35
CA ILE A 110 8.62 -33.91 13.08
C ILE A 110 9.83 -33.22 12.43
N LYS A 111 9.91 -33.20 11.09
CA LYS A 111 11.01 -32.50 10.39
C LYS A 111 10.98 -31.00 10.64
N LEU A 112 9.80 -30.38 10.57
CA LEU A 112 9.65 -28.95 10.85
C LEU A 112 9.96 -28.62 12.31
N LEU A 113 9.54 -29.45 13.25
CA LEU A 113 9.87 -29.30 14.67
C LEU A 113 11.38 -29.41 14.92
N LYS A 114 12.10 -30.28 14.20
CA LYS A 114 13.58 -30.31 14.27
C LYS A 114 14.20 -28.99 13.83
N VAL A 115 13.69 -28.37 12.75
CA VAL A 115 14.17 -27.06 12.29
C VAL A 115 13.91 -25.97 13.34
N VAL A 116 12.73 -25.97 13.97
CA VAL A 116 12.37 -25.02 15.04
C VAL A 116 13.24 -25.25 16.29
N ASN A 117 13.45 -26.49 16.70
CA ASN A 117 14.25 -26.86 17.87
C ASN A 117 15.73 -26.55 17.70
N ASN A 118 16.24 -26.54 16.46
CA ASN A 118 17.62 -26.14 16.17
C ASN A 118 17.86 -24.64 16.41
N GLN A 119 16.82 -23.85 16.72
CA GLN A 119 16.86 -22.40 17.04
C GLN A 119 17.65 -21.53 16.03
N LYS A 120 17.84 -22.03 14.81
CA LYS A 120 18.52 -21.27 13.76
C LYS A 120 17.59 -20.16 13.26
N PRO A 121 18.02 -18.88 13.30
CA PRO A 121 17.23 -17.80 12.74
C PRO A 121 16.94 -18.05 11.26
N LEU A 122 15.66 -17.99 10.87
CA LEU A 122 15.26 -18.05 9.47
C LEU A 122 15.27 -16.64 8.90
N THR A 123 16.14 -16.41 7.92
CA THR A 123 16.18 -15.15 7.16
C THR A 123 15.00 -15.10 6.21
N CYS A 124 14.14 -14.09 6.42
CA CYS A 124 12.96 -13.83 5.60
C CYS A 124 13.09 -12.45 4.97
N ALA A 125 13.25 -12.39 3.65
CA ALA A 125 13.17 -11.14 2.91
C ALA A 125 11.71 -10.82 2.60
N PHE A 126 11.31 -9.57 2.85
CA PHE A 126 9.98 -9.06 2.52
C PHE A 126 10.06 -7.56 2.21
N ARG A 127 9.13 -7.04 1.42
CA ARG A 127 8.93 -5.62 1.21
C ARG A 127 8.02 -5.05 2.30
N SER A 128 8.39 -3.89 2.82
CA SER A 128 7.59 -3.10 3.76
C SER A 128 7.08 -1.84 3.05
N TRP A 129 6.01 -1.27 3.59
CA TRP A 129 5.47 0.02 3.15
C TRP A 129 5.53 0.99 4.32
N GLU A 130 6.08 2.18 4.09
CA GLU A 130 6.15 3.27 5.05
C GLU A 130 5.46 4.50 4.45
N LEU A 131 4.44 5.03 5.15
CA LEU A 131 3.79 6.27 4.77
C LEU A 131 4.51 7.44 5.42
N CYS A 132 4.96 8.37 4.60
CA CYS A 132 5.44 9.68 5.05
C CYS A 132 4.42 10.74 4.62
N GLU A 133 3.99 11.58 5.56
CA GLU A 133 3.08 12.69 5.26
C GLU A 133 3.79 14.04 5.37
N TYR A 134 3.59 14.89 4.37
CA TYR A 134 3.95 16.29 4.44
C TYR A 134 2.69 17.11 4.80
N PRO A 135 2.65 17.77 5.97
CA PRO A 135 1.40 18.28 6.53
C PRO A 135 0.82 19.49 5.79
N PHE A 136 1.65 20.28 5.11
CA PHE A 136 1.21 21.48 4.41
C PHE A 136 2.07 21.74 3.17
N LEU A 137 1.42 21.81 2.01
CA LEU A 137 2.06 22.22 0.76
C LEU A 137 1.80 23.73 0.55
N PRO A 138 2.85 24.58 0.64
CA PRO A 138 2.70 26.00 0.31
C PRO A 138 2.39 26.19 -1.19
N GLN A 139 1.82 27.33 -1.57
CA GLN A 139 1.42 27.66 -2.94
C GLN A 139 2.60 27.92 -3.92
N ASN A 140 3.80 27.46 -3.57
CA ASN A 140 5.00 27.66 -4.38
C ASN A 140 4.99 26.72 -5.59
N THR A 141 5.65 27.15 -6.66
CA THR A 141 5.78 26.37 -7.91
C THR A 141 6.78 25.22 -7.82
N SER A 142 7.73 25.28 -6.87
CA SER A 142 8.73 24.25 -6.63
C SER A 142 9.00 24.09 -5.14
N ARG A 143 9.17 22.85 -4.69
CA ARG A 143 9.46 22.53 -3.29
C ARG A 143 10.29 21.25 -3.18
N SER A 144 11.26 21.28 -2.28
CA SER A 144 11.99 20.09 -1.81
C SER A 144 11.50 19.70 -0.42
N TRP A 145 11.33 18.40 -0.19
CA TRP A 145 10.98 17.84 1.11
C TRP A 145 11.97 16.73 1.47
N LYS A 146 12.58 16.84 2.65
CA LYS A 146 13.45 15.81 3.20
C LYS A 146 12.61 14.79 3.96
N VAL A 147 12.54 13.57 3.44
CA VAL A 147 11.86 12.44 4.08
C VAL A 147 12.87 11.68 4.95
N LYS A 148 12.51 11.43 6.21
CA LYS A 148 13.27 10.54 7.11
C LYS A 148 12.56 9.21 7.17
N ILE A 149 13.25 8.15 6.78
CA ILE A 149 12.75 6.76 6.81
C ILE A 149 13.09 6.15 8.17
N SER A 150 12.24 5.27 8.69
CA SER A 150 12.34 4.71 10.04
C SER A 150 13.58 3.84 10.27
N ASN A 151 14.12 3.20 9.22
CA ASN A 151 15.25 2.27 9.31
C ASN A 151 16.37 2.65 8.34
N LYS A 152 17.63 2.68 8.82
CA LYS A 152 18.80 2.99 7.98
C LYS A 152 19.28 1.80 7.13
N LEU A 153 18.84 0.58 7.46
CA LEU A 153 19.30 -0.64 6.80
C LEU A 153 18.48 -1.00 5.55
N GLU A 154 17.24 -0.53 5.48
CA GLU A 154 16.33 -0.82 4.37
C GLU A 154 16.59 0.11 3.19
N LYS A 155 16.71 -0.47 1.99
CA LYS A 155 16.87 0.29 0.75
C LYS A 155 15.49 0.58 0.13
N PRO A 156 15.06 1.85 -0.03
CA PRO A 156 13.83 2.16 -0.73
C PRO A 156 13.95 1.68 -2.18
N ARG A 157 12.95 0.90 -2.63
CA ARG A 157 12.89 0.37 -4.01
C ARG A 157 11.91 1.13 -4.89
N TYR A 158 10.88 1.72 -4.30
CA TYR A 158 9.84 2.42 -5.01
C TYR A 158 9.38 3.61 -4.20
N VAL A 159 8.99 4.69 -4.88
CA VAL A 159 8.41 5.88 -4.26
C VAL A 159 7.10 6.18 -4.97
N ILE A 160 6.03 6.19 -4.20
CA ILE A 160 4.67 6.48 -4.63
C ILE A 160 4.28 7.83 -4.03
N ILE A 161 3.85 8.76 -4.86
CA ILE A 161 3.49 10.11 -4.43
C ILE A 161 2.04 10.41 -4.83
N GLY A 162 1.26 10.84 -3.84
CA GLY A 162 -0.11 11.30 -4.03
C GLY A 162 -0.40 12.55 -3.22
N PHE A 163 -1.26 13.40 -3.77
CA PHE A 163 -1.63 14.69 -3.17
C PHE A 163 -3.10 14.68 -2.74
N GLN A 164 -3.44 15.41 -1.68
CA GLN A 164 -4.82 15.59 -1.23
C GLN A 164 -5.07 17.03 -0.78
N THR A 165 -6.18 17.60 -1.23
CA THR A 165 -6.57 18.99 -0.92
C THR A 165 -7.76 19.01 0.03
N GLY A 166 -7.61 19.57 1.23
CA GLY A 166 -8.74 19.84 2.14
C GLY A 166 -9.60 18.62 2.51
N ARG A 167 -8.99 17.42 2.57
CA ARG A 167 -9.65 16.15 2.92
C ARG A 167 -9.27 15.61 4.29
N LYS A 168 -8.12 16.02 4.83
CA LYS A 168 -7.65 15.57 6.13
C LYS A 168 -8.61 16.07 7.22
N ASN A 169 -9.05 15.15 8.08
CA ASN A 169 -10.00 15.41 9.17
C ASN A 169 -11.38 15.97 8.74
N SER A 170 -11.76 15.85 7.46
CA SER A 170 -13.08 16.25 6.98
C SER A 170 -14.00 15.03 6.91
N SER A 171 -15.14 15.07 7.61
CA SER A 171 -16.16 14.00 7.58
C SER A 171 -16.93 13.94 6.26
N ASN A 172 -17.02 15.07 5.56
CA ASN A 172 -17.90 15.23 4.40
C ASN A 172 -17.19 14.96 3.06
N LYS A 173 -15.90 14.65 3.09
CA LYS A 173 -15.08 14.41 1.88
C LYS A 173 -14.35 13.09 1.99
N THR A 174 -14.41 12.31 0.92
CA THR A 174 -13.77 10.99 0.89
C THR A 174 -12.25 11.11 0.90
N MET A 175 -11.62 10.54 1.94
CA MET A 175 -10.15 10.50 2.09
C MET A 175 -9.45 9.55 1.11
N SER A 176 -10.20 8.80 0.29
CA SER A 176 -9.66 7.86 -0.69
C SER A 176 -9.37 8.47 -2.07
N HIS A 177 -9.59 9.78 -2.21
CA HIS A 177 -9.31 10.52 -3.44
C HIS A 177 -8.00 11.30 -3.33
N PHE A 178 -7.21 11.21 -4.40
CA PHE A 178 -5.99 11.96 -4.59
C PHE A 178 -6.21 12.96 -5.73
N ASP A 179 -5.63 14.15 -5.58
CA ASP A 179 -5.70 15.22 -6.55
C ASP A 179 -4.42 15.25 -7.39
N HIS A 180 -4.54 15.66 -8.65
CA HIS A 180 -3.39 15.84 -9.55
C HIS A 180 -2.51 17.05 -9.19
N CYS A 181 -3.05 18.02 -8.44
CA CYS A 181 -2.37 19.27 -8.04
C CYS A 181 -1.65 20.03 -9.17
N LYS A 182 -2.01 19.76 -10.43
CA LYS A 182 -1.35 20.29 -11.65
C LYS A 182 0.18 20.09 -11.62
N ILE A 183 0.64 18.97 -11.06
CA ILE A 183 2.07 18.68 -11.01
C ILE A 183 2.63 18.53 -12.43
N LYS A 184 3.79 19.14 -12.68
CA LYS A 184 4.49 19.04 -13.98
C LYS A 184 5.66 18.09 -13.90
N ASN A 185 6.47 18.22 -12.86
CA ASN A 185 7.71 17.48 -12.67
C ASN A 185 7.81 17.02 -11.22
N LEU A 186 8.46 15.87 -11.03
CA LEU A 186 8.73 15.29 -9.74
C LEU A 186 10.11 14.64 -9.80
N LYS A 187 10.96 14.93 -8.80
CA LYS A 187 12.29 14.33 -8.67
C LYS A 187 12.51 13.84 -7.25
N VAL A 188 13.05 12.65 -7.16
CA VAL A 188 13.43 11.98 -5.92
C VAL A 188 14.95 11.88 -5.90
N TYR A 189 15.56 12.41 -4.84
CA TYR A 189 17.00 12.41 -4.63
C TYR A 189 17.35 11.34 -3.59
N LEU A 190 18.05 10.29 -3.99
CA LEU A 190 18.46 9.17 -3.13
C LEU A 190 19.95 8.89 -3.31
N ASN A 191 20.73 8.94 -2.23
CA ASN A 191 22.17 8.65 -2.22
C ASN A 191 22.93 9.36 -3.37
N SER A 192 22.66 10.65 -3.56
CA SER A 192 23.24 11.49 -4.62
C SER A 192 22.84 11.13 -6.06
N LYS A 193 21.83 10.27 -6.25
CA LYS A 193 21.19 9.99 -7.54
C LYS A 193 19.81 10.61 -7.61
N VAL A 194 19.36 10.92 -8.83
CA VAL A 194 18.08 11.57 -9.13
C VAL A 194 17.20 10.64 -9.95
N PHE A 195 15.96 10.48 -9.52
CA PHE A 195 14.95 9.65 -10.16
C PHE A 195 13.64 10.42 -10.34
N PRO A 196 13.01 10.38 -11.52
CA PRO A 196 13.62 10.00 -12.81
C PRO A 196 14.79 10.94 -13.18
N TYR A 197 15.60 10.53 -14.15
CA TYR A 197 16.60 11.42 -14.75
C TYR A 197 15.93 12.53 -15.59
N GLU A 198 14.95 12.15 -16.41
CA GLU A 198 14.19 13.06 -17.26
C GLU A 198 12.94 13.62 -16.56
N ASP A 199 12.57 14.85 -16.89
CA ASP A 199 11.36 15.48 -16.39
C ASP A 199 10.10 14.88 -17.02
N PHE A 200 9.03 14.69 -16.23
CA PHE A 200 7.74 14.21 -16.77
C PHE A 200 7.12 15.17 -17.77
N GLN A 201 7.29 16.48 -17.53
CA GLN A 201 6.63 17.55 -18.26
C GLN A 201 5.11 17.31 -18.38
N SER A 202 4.51 16.77 -17.31
CA SER A 202 3.11 16.37 -17.32
C SER A 202 2.17 17.57 -17.39
N ASP A 203 1.10 17.43 -18.17
CA ASP A 203 0.04 18.43 -18.27
C ASP A 203 -1.31 17.71 -18.25
N PHE A 204 -1.96 17.72 -17.09
CA PHE A 204 -3.27 17.10 -16.90
C PHE A 204 -4.39 17.82 -17.66
N ILE A 205 -4.22 19.11 -17.98
CA ILE A 205 -5.23 19.89 -18.72
C ILE A 205 -5.14 19.53 -20.21
N ARG A 206 -3.91 19.41 -20.74
CA ARG A 206 -3.65 19.04 -22.13
C ARG A 206 -3.47 17.53 -22.35
N ASN A 207 -3.82 16.71 -21.36
CA ASN A 207 -3.71 15.25 -21.39
C ASN A 207 -2.31 14.70 -21.75
N LYS A 208 -1.24 15.41 -21.34
CA LYS A 208 0.14 14.94 -21.50
C LYS A 208 0.54 14.08 -20.31
N LEU A 209 0.19 12.79 -20.37
CA LEU A 209 0.39 11.82 -19.27
C LEU A 209 1.21 10.59 -19.67
N ALA A 210 1.73 10.54 -20.90
CA ALA A 210 2.41 9.36 -21.44
C ALA A 210 3.60 8.90 -20.57
N THR A 211 4.46 9.83 -20.14
CA THR A 211 5.64 9.50 -19.32
C THR A 211 5.27 8.99 -17.93
N LEU A 212 4.22 9.57 -17.33
CA LEU A 212 3.67 9.07 -16.06
C LEU A 212 3.11 7.66 -16.24
N TYR A 213 2.37 7.43 -17.32
CA TYR A 213 1.78 6.13 -17.62
C TYR A 213 2.85 5.05 -17.84
N ARG A 214 3.91 5.40 -18.57
CA ARG A 214 5.06 4.52 -18.75
C ARG A 214 5.71 4.15 -17.42
N ALA A 215 5.91 5.11 -16.52
CA ALA A 215 6.47 4.83 -15.18
C ALA A 215 5.59 3.86 -14.37
N TYR A 216 4.27 3.98 -14.49
CA TYR A 216 3.34 3.03 -13.88
C TYR A 216 3.41 1.62 -14.47
N VAL A 217 3.51 1.50 -15.81
CA VAL A 217 3.67 0.20 -16.46
C VAL A 217 5.00 -0.45 -16.05
N GLU A 218 6.08 0.32 -16.00
CA GLU A 218 7.39 -0.14 -15.53
C GLU A 218 7.34 -0.59 -14.06
N PHE A 219 6.64 0.15 -13.19
CA PHE A 219 6.39 -0.24 -11.81
C PHE A 219 5.65 -1.58 -11.72
N GLN A 220 4.54 -1.71 -12.45
CA GLN A 220 3.71 -2.92 -12.46
C GLN A 220 4.49 -4.14 -12.93
N LYS A 221 5.27 -4.00 -13.99
CA LYS A 221 6.14 -5.05 -14.49
C LYS A 221 7.24 -5.41 -13.48
N SER A 222 7.92 -4.43 -12.91
CA SER A 222 9.05 -4.66 -12.00
C SER A 222 8.63 -5.17 -10.61
N TYR A 223 7.50 -4.68 -10.08
CA TYR A 223 7.02 -5.02 -8.74
C TYR A 223 6.19 -6.32 -8.73
N TYR A 224 5.29 -6.49 -9.71
CA TYR A 224 4.32 -7.59 -9.77
C TYR A 224 4.63 -8.65 -10.83
N GLY A 225 5.49 -8.35 -11.81
CA GLY A 225 5.72 -9.24 -12.94
C GLY A 225 4.53 -9.31 -13.91
N HIS A 226 3.72 -8.24 -13.97
CA HIS A 226 2.61 -8.15 -14.93
C HIS A 226 3.10 -7.58 -16.25
N ASP A 227 2.97 -8.35 -17.33
CA ASP A 227 3.35 -7.92 -18.69
C ASP A 227 2.27 -7.08 -19.38
N GLU A 228 1.00 -7.32 -19.06
CA GLU A 228 -0.13 -6.55 -19.56
C GLU A 228 -0.84 -5.83 -18.42
N VAL A 229 -0.92 -4.51 -18.53
CA VAL A 229 -1.49 -3.66 -17.48
C VAL A 229 -2.52 -2.73 -18.11
N THR A 230 -3.75 -2.78 -17.62
CA THR A 230 -4.79 -1.81 -17.95
C THR A 230 -5.02 -0.89 -16.75
N PRO A 231 -4.65 0.39 -16.85
CA PRO A 231 -4.90 1.34 -15.78
C PRO A 231 -6.39 1.65 -15.68
N ASN A 232 -7.06 1.23 -14.61
CA ASN A 232 -8.47 1.61 -14.42
C ASN A 232 -8.65 2.96 -13.73
N ARG A 233 -7.64 3.45 -12.98
CA ARG A 233 -7.69 4.75 -12.29
C ARG A 233 -6.44 5.63 -12.45
N PHE A 234 -5.44 5.18 -13.20
CA PHE A 234 -4.20 5.94 -13.42
C PHE A 234 -4.46 7.32 -14.02
N GLN A 235 -5.50 7.46 -14.86
CA GLN A 235 -5.90 8.73 -15.45
C GLN A 235 -6.25 9.84 -14.43
N LYS A 236 -6.31 9.56 -13.11
CA LYS A 236 -6.76 10.55 -12.14
C LYS A 236 -5.79 11.01 -11.05
N SER A 237 -4.72 10.30 -10.64
CA SER A 237 -4.05 10.81 -9.42
C SER A 237 -2.68 10.32 -8.91
N VAL A 238 -1.91 9.46 -9.58
CA VAL A 238 -0.68 8.93 -8.94
C VAL A 238 0.49 8.86 -9.90
N SER A 239 1.65 9.29 -9.42
CA SER A 239 2.96 9.13 -10.06
C SER A 239 3.81 8.14 -9.25
N ASP A 240 4.21 7.03 -9.86
CA ASP A 240 4.99 5.96 -9.22
C ASP A 240 6.39 5.85 -9.85
N TYR A 241 7.41 5.57 -9.04
CA TYR A 241 8.78 5.33 -9.51
C TYR A 241 9.43 4.08 -8.94
N SER A 242 10.27 3.44 -9.76
CA SER A 242 11.28 2.45 -9.39
C SER A 242 12.64 3.12 -9.10
N CYS A 243 13.35 2.63 -8.07
CA CYS A 243 14.68 3.08 -7.64
C CYS A 243 15.77 2.06 -7.99
#